data_AF-A0A519HQ01-F1
#
_entry.id   AF-A0A519HQ01-F1
#
_cell.length_a   1.000
_cell.length_b   1.000
_cell.length_c   1.000
_cell.angle_alpha   90.00
_cell.angle_beta   90.00
_cell.angle_gamma   90.00
#
_symmetry.space_group_name_H-M   'P 1'
#
loop_
_entity.id
_entity.type
_entity.pdbx_description
1 polymer ?
#
loop_
_entity_poly.entity_id
_entity_poly.type
_entity_poly.pdbx_seq_one_letter_code
_entity_poly.pdbx_strand_id
1 'polypeptide(L)' 'MVSEDDWVAACAHRLHKRWRSIEPEDLEAVAQSLWRDAHMRTMTPAAAAEQWLDPVGPNGERAPF' A
#
# COMPACT_ATOMS: atom_id res chain seq x y z
N MET A 1 20.18 3.08 -2.28
CA MET A 1 19.39 1.87 -1.97
C MET A 1 18.43 2.28 -0.88
N VAL A 2 17.13 2.32 -1.17
CA VAL A 2 16.11 2.66 -0.17
C VAL A 2 15.92 1.41 0.69
N SER A 3 15.95 1.56 2.02
CA SER A 3 15.69 0.45 2.94
C SER A 3 14.20 0.09 2.92
N GLU A 4 13.87 -1.16 3.27
CA GLU A 4 12.48 -1.61 3.42
C GLU A 4 11.68 -0.67 4.33
N ASP A 5 12.23 -0.34 5.49
CA ASP A 5 11.63 0.56 6.48
C ASP A 5 11.30 1.95 5.91
N ASP A 6 12.24 2.53 5.14
CA ASP A 6 12.06 3.84 4.50
C ASP A 6 10.99 3.79 3.40
N TRP A 7 10.94 2.70 2.62
CA TRP A 7 9.91 2.50 1.60
C TRP A 7 8.53 2.31 2.23
N VAL A 8 8.44 1.49 3.28
CA VAL A 8 7.21 1.20 4.03
C VAL A 8 6.66 2.47 4.67
N ALA A 9 7.49 3.22 5.40
CA ALA A 9 7.10 4.47 6.03
C ALA A 9 6.63 5.52 5.01
N ALA A 10 7.33 5.65 3.88
CA ALA A 10 6.94 6.57 2.80
C ALA A 10 5.61 6.17 2.13
N CYS A 11 5.38 4.87 1.93
CA CYS A 11 4.15 4.32 1.36
C CYS A 11 2.97 4.51 2.34
N ALA A 12 3.14 4.10 3.60
CA ALA A 12 2.15 4.23 4.66
C ALA A 12 1.73 5.69 4.88
N HIS A 13 2.69 6.61 4.92
CA HIS A 13 2.40 8.04 5.04
C HIS A 13 1.55 8.57 3.87
N ARG A 14 1.77 8.05 2.65
CA ARG A 14 1.00 8.42 1.46
C ARG A 14 -0.41 7.85 1.50
N LEU A 15 -0.55 6.58 1.88
CA LEU A 15 -1.84 5.94 2.12
C LEU A 15 -2.63 6.72 3.18
N HIS A 16 -1.99 7.13 4.27
CA HIS A 16 -2.62 7.84 5.38
C HIS A 16 -3.13 9.22 4.97
N LYS A 17 -2.40 9.95 4.10
CA LYS A 17 -2.88 11.21 3.55
C LYS A 17 -4.18 11.06 2.75
N ARG A 18 -4.38 9.90 2.10
CA ARG A 18 -5.59 9.62 1.31
C ARG A 18 -6.71 9.00 2.17
N TRP A 19 -6.35 8.16 3.13
CA TRP A 19 -7.23 7.41 4.03
C TRP A 19 -6.99 7.84 5.48
N ARG A 20 -7.31 9.10 5.79
CA ARG A 20 -7.13 9.71 7.13
C ARG A 20 -7.91 9.03 8.26
N SER A 21 -8.83 8.12 7.93
CA SER A 21 -9.68 7.40 8.89
C SER A 21 -9.12 6.04 9.27
N ILE A 22 -8.13 5.52 8.54
CA ILE A 22 -7.42 4.29 8.92
C ILE A 22 -6.20 4.67 9.76
N GLU A 23 -5.95 3.88 10.80
CA GLU A 23 -4.81 4.09 11.67
C GLU A 23 -3.48 3.87 10.93
N PRO A 24 -2.44 4.66 11.25
CA PRO A 24 -1.16 4.57 10.57
C PRO A 24 -0.49 3.20 10.73
N GLU A 25 -0.72 2.49 11.83
CA GLU A 25 -0.20 1.13 12.07
C GLU A 25 -0.76 0.10 11.08
N ASP A 26 -2.04 0.19 10.74
CA ASP A 26 -2.70 -0.71 9.81
C ASP A 26 -2.18 -0.46 8.38
N LEU A 27 -1.98 0.81 8.03
CA LEU A 27 -1.39 1.21 6.75
C LEU A 27 0.08 0.81 6.62
N GLU A 28 0.81 0.79 7.72
CA GLU A 28 2.19 0.29 7.76
C GLU A 28 2.23 -1.22 7.52
N ALA A 29 1.32 -1.98 8.12
CA ALA A 29 1.19 -3.42 7.85
C ALA A 29 0.81 -3.71 6.38
N VAL A 30 -0.06 -2.89 5.78
CA VAL A 30 -0.36 -2.96 4.34
C VAL A 30 0.87 -2.61 3.50
N ALA A 31 1.60 -1.55 3.84
CA ALA A 31 2.82 -1.16 3.14
C ALA A 31 3.90 -2.24 3.23
N GLN A 32 4.07 -2.90 4.38
CA GLN A 32 4.97 -4.05 4.53
C GLN A 32 4.55 -5.23 3.64
N SER A 33 3.23 -5.47 3.54
CA SER A 33 2.70 -6.50 2.65
C SER A 33 2.98 -6.16 1.18
N LEU A 34 2.78 -4.90 0.79
CA LEU A 34 3.11 -4.41 -0.56
C LEU A 34 4.61 -4.48 -0.86
N TRP A 35 5.47 -4.28 0.13
CA TRP A 35 6.92 -4.41 -0.09
C TRP A 35 7.34 -5.86 -0.40
N ARG A 36 6.66 -6.85 0.18
CA ARG A 36 6.90 -8.27 -0.14
C ARG A 36 6.50 -8.62 -1.57
N ASP A 37 5.61 -7.85 -2.19
CA ASP A 37 5.25 -8.00 -3.59
C ASP A 37 6.39 -7.53 -4.50
N ALA A 38 6.96 -8.47 -5.25
CA ALA A 38 8.09 -8.21 -6.14
C ALA A 38 7.77 -7.18 -7.25
N HIS A 39 6.50 -7.03 -7.62
CA HIS A 39 6.05 -6.04 -8.60
C HIS A 39 5.82 -4.66 -7.98
N MET A 40 5.48 -4.58 -6.70
CA MET A 40 5.29 -3.32 -5.98
C MET A 40 6.63 -2.74 -5.55
N ARG A 41 7.57 -3.59 -5.11
CA ARG A 41 8.93 -3.17 -4.71
C ARG A 41 9.77 -2.61 -5.87
N THR A 42 9.44 -2.96 -7.12
CA THR A 42 10.12 -2.39 -8.30
C THR A 42 9.63 -0.97 -8.59
N MET A 43 8.51 -0.56 -8.01
CA MET A 43 7.93 0.77 -8.13
C MET A 43 8.36 1.65 -6.95
N THR A 44 8.25 2.97 -7.14
CA THR A 44 8.41 3.91 -6.03
C THR A 44 7.26 3.73 -5.04
N PRO A 45 7.47 4.01 -3.73
CA PRO A 45 6.40 3.90 -2.73
C PRO A 45 5.20 4.80 -3.07
N ALA A 46 5.48 5.89 -3.81
CA ALA A 46 4.46 6.73 -4.43
C ALA A 46 3.54 5.96 -5.38
N ALA A 47 4.16 5.36 -6.40
CA ALA A 47 3.44 4.67 -7.46
C ALA A 47 2.79 3.38 -6.97
N ALA A 48 3.42 2.65 -6.03
CA ALA A 48 2.83 1.47 -5.40
C ALA A 48 1.59 1.83 -4.58
N ALA A 49 1.65 2.90 -3.78
CA ALA A 49 0.48 3.40 -3.07
C ALA A 49 -0.63 3.82 -4.04
N GLU A 50 -0.30 4.55 -5.11
CA GLU A 50 -1.30 4.96 -6.11
C GLU A 50 -1.90 3.77 -6.86
N GLN A 51 -1.11 2.75 -7.19
CA GLN A 51 -1.58 1.52 -7.84
C GLN A 51 -2.51 0.71 -6.91
N TRP A 52 -2.21 0.67 -5.61
CA TRP A 52 -3.06 0.01 -4.61
C TRP A 52 -4.32 0.80 -4.29
N LEU A 53 -4.23 2.15 -4.35
CA LEU A 53 -5.34 3.07 -4.18
C LEU A 53 -6.22 3.21 -5.42
N ASP A 54 -5.74 2.79 -6.59
CA ASP A 54 -6.54 2.74 -7.80
C ASP A 54 -7.76 1.87 -7.50
N PRO A 55 -8.98 2.37 -7.74
CA PRO A 55 -10.18 1.60 -7.51
C PRO A 55 -10.11 0.37 -8.41
N VAL A 56 -9.65 -0.76 -7.85
CA VAL A 56 -9.90 -2.07 -8.43
C VAL A 56 -11.41 -2.08 -8.71
N GLY A 57 -11.76 -2.14 -10.00
CA GLY A 57 -13.15 -1.99 -10.43
C GLY A 57 -14.09 -2.92 -9.64
N PRO A 58 -15.41 -2.70 -9.70
CA PRO A 58 -16.43 -3.21 -8.76
C PRO A 58 -16.54 -4.74 -8.59
N ASN A 59 -15.62 -5.53 -9.13
CA ASN A 59 -15.49 -6.95 -8.87
C ASN A 59 -14.42 -7.23 -7.81
N GLY A 60 -14.62 -6.71 -6.61
CA GLY A 60 -14.06 -7.25 -5.38
C GLY A 60 -14.68 -8.60 -5.03
N GLU A 61 -14.74 -9.54 -5.98
CA GLU A 61 -15.17 -10.90 -5.67
C GLU A 61 -13.98 -11.70 -5.14
N ARG A 62 -13.88 -11.69 -3.81
CA ARG A 62 -13.59 -12.93 -3.09
C ARG A 62 -14.37 -12.98 -1.77
N ALA A 63 -15.60 -13.47 -1.85
CA ALA A 63 -16.21 -14.30 -0.81
C ALA A 63 -17.42 -15.06 -1.40
N PRO A 64 -17.41 -16.40 -1.50
CA PRO A 64 -18.67 -17.12 -1.41
C PRO A 64 -19.05 -17.23 0.07
N PHE A 65 -20.34 -17.03 0.34
CA PHE A 65 -21.00 -17.25 1.62
C PHE A 65 -20.71 -18.63 2.23
#